data_AF-A0A0L6T7Y5-F1
#
_entry.id   AF-A0A0L6T7Y5-F1
#
_cell.length_a   1.000
_cell.length_b   1.000
_cell.length_c   1.000
_cell.angle_alpha   90.00
_cell.angle_beta   90.00
_cell.angle_gamma   90.00
#
_symmetry.space_group_name_H-M   'P 1'
#
loop_
_entity.id
_entity.type
_entity.pdbx_description
1 polymer ?
#
loop_
_entity_poly.entity_id
_entity_poly.type
_entity_poly.pdbx_seq_one_letter_code
_entity_poly.pdbx_strand_id
1 'polypeptide(L)'
;MKSILLAAPVLASMVLLGCGGGDDDLSGSLVELNVQPAEIGWTAATGATTCYVGPAGVVKITGGAPPYRLSASFPDRISVVAQVDDLGGTFAITFTNTPSGSCFDPGSVTVTDRLGRRTVVTLTNKLTA
;
A
#
# COMPACT_ATOMS: atom_id res chain seq x y z
N MET A 1 24.93 73.59 21.73
CA MET A 1 25.77 73.83 20.53
C MET A 1 26.17 72.48 19.96
N LYS A 2 26.01 72.25 18.64
CA LYS A 2 26.74 71.34 17.72
C LYS A 2 27.08 69.90 18.20
N SER A 3 27.05 68.82 17.43
CA SER A 3 26.65 68.45 16.06
C SER A 3 26.94 66.94 15.95
N ILE A 4 26.06 66.19 15.27
CA ILE A 4 26.29 65.25 14.14
C ILE A 4 27.57 64.36 14.16
N LEU A 5 27.44 63.02 13.99
CA LEU A 5 27.83 62.22 12.80
C LEU A 5 27.89 60.69 13.07
N LEU A 6 27.33 59.95 12.09
CA LEU A 6 27.77 58.68 11.49
C LEU A 6 27.57 57.31 12.18
N ALA A 7 26.62 56.56 11.60
CA ALA A 7 26.81 55.28 10.87
C ALA A 7 27.72 54.18 11.46
N ALA A 8 27.12 53.01 11.71
CA ALA A 8 27.82 51.74 11.92
C ALA A 8 26.99 50.55 11.39
N PRO A 9 27.63 49.44 10.99
CA PRO A 9 27.29 48.69 9.77
C PRO A 9 26.73 47.27 10.00
N VAL A 10 26.11 46.76 8.92
CA VAL A 10 26.14 45.38 8.38
C VAL A 10 25.84 44.21 9.34
N LEU A 11 24.60 43.72 9.23
CA LEU A 11 24.21 42.34 9.52
C LEU A 11 24.85 41.38 8.51
N ALA A 12 25.64 40.42 8.99
CA ALA A 12 25.95 39.18 8.27
C ALA A 12 26.15 38.06 9.29
N SER A 13 25.05 37.41 9.66
CA SER A 13 25.05 36.22 10.52
C SER A 13 25.61 35.02 9.77
N MET A 14 26.45 34.27 10.49
CA MET A 14 27.29 33.19 10.01
C MET A 14 26.49 31.93 9.64
N VAL A 15 26.81 31.43 8.44
CA VAL A 15 27.10 30.04 8.02
C VAL A 15 26.39 28.88 8.74
N LEU A 16 25.69 28.13 7.88
CA LEU A 16 25.14 26.78 7.98
C LEU A 16 25.93 25.79 8.86
N LEU A 17 25.28 25.30 9.92
CA LEU A 17 25.50 23.96 10.48
C LEU A 17 24.13 23.30 10.65
N GLY A 18 23.74 22.51 9.66
CA GLY A 18 22.45 21.85 9.65
C GLY A 18 22.22 21.02 8.40
N CYS A 19 23.21 20.22 7.98
CA CYS A 19 22.95 19.09 7.10
C CYS A 19 23.10 17.84 7.97
N GLY A 20 21.99 17.47 8.61
CA GLY A 20 21.89 16.18 9.29
C GLY A 20 22.05 15.08 8.26
N GLY A 21 23.13 14.31 8.38
CA GLY A 21 23.21 12.99 7.78
C GLY A 21 22.15 12.13 8.44
N GLY A 22 21.04 11.93 7.74
CA GLY A 22 20.01 10.98 8.15
C GLY A 22 20.38 9.63 7.57
N ASP A 23 20.83 8.73 8.43
CA ASP A 23 21.15 7.35 8.09
C ASP A 23 20.06 6.69 7.22
N ASP A 24 20.52 6.04 6.17
CA ASP A 24 19.82 5.80 4.92
C ASP A 24 18.85 4.60 4.94
N ASP A 25 18.20 4.29 6.06
CA ASP A 25 17.32 3.11 6.18
C ASP A 25 15.81 3.43 6.12
N LEU A 26 15.45 4.71 5.97
CA LEU A 26 14.05 5.18 5.95
C LEU A 26 13.62 5.84 4.63
N SER A 27 14.48 5.96 3.61
CA SER A 27 14.09 6.59 2.34
C SER A 27 12.92 5.87 1.64
N GLY A 28 12.76 4.56 1.82
CA GLY A 28 11.55 3.83 1.41
C GLY A 28 10.34 4.06 2.34
N SER A 29 10.60 4.31 3.63
CA SER A 29 9.59 4.57 4.65
C SER A 29 8.86 5.91 4.48
N LEU A 30 9.45 6.89 3.80
CA LEU A 30 8.84 8.21 3.60
C LEU A 30 7.72 8.20 2.54
N VAL A 31 7.71 7.21 1.66
CA VAL A 31 6.65 7.05 0.65
C VAL A 31 5.46 6.34 1.29
N GLU A 32 4.27 6.89 1.09
CA GLU A 32 3.01 6.31 1.59
C GLU A 32 2.83 4.88 1.07
N LEU A 33 2.39 3.98 1.95
CA LEU A 33 2.06 2.60 1.59
C LEU A 33 0.82 2.58 0.70
N ASN A 34 0.97 2.06 -0.52
CA ASN A 34 -0.12 1.95 -1.49
C ASN A 34 -0.02 0.64 -2.30
N VAL A 35 -1.11 0.28 -2.97
CA VAL A 35 -1.23 -0.91 -3.82
C VAL A 35 -1.87 -0.57 -5.16
N GLN A 36 -1.43 -1.25 -6.22
CA GLN A 36 -1.99 -1.08 -7.57
C GLN A 36 -2.13 -2.43 -8.30
N PRO A 37 -3.32 -2.76 -8.83
CA PRO A 37 -4.58 -2.03 -8.66
C PRO A 37 -5.10 -2.10 -7.21
N ALA A 38 -5.88 -1.10 -6.79
CA ALA A 38 -6.56 -1.09 -5.48
C ALA A 38 -7.86 -1.90 -5.48
N GLU A 39 -8.38 -2.25 -6.66
CA GLU A 39 -9.62 -3.01 -6.82
C GLU A 39 -9.46 -4.10 -7.88
N ILE A 40 -9.97 -5.30 -7.59
CA ILE A 40 -10.04 -6.41 -8.54
C ILE A 40 -11.43 -7.04 -8.42
N GLY A 41 -12.18 -7.08 -9.54
CA GLY A 41 -13.55 -7.56 -9.54
C GLY A 41 -13.80 -8.60 -10.61
N TRP A 42 -14.61 -9.60 -10.27
CA TRP A 42 -15.23 -10.51 -11.22
C TRP A 42 -16.74 -10.54 -11.01
N THR A 43 -17.48 -10.45 -12.12
CA THR A 43 -18.93 -10.63 -12.14
C THR A 43 -19.22 -11.76 -13.13
N ALA A 44 -19.80 -12.85 -12.66
CA ALA A 44 -20.13 -14.00 -13.50
C ALA A 44 -21.25 -13.65 -14.48
N ALA A 45 -21.28 -14.29 -15.65
CA ALA A 45 -22.33 -14.05 -16.66
C ALA A 45 -23.75 -14.37 -16.12
N THR A 46 -24.77 -13.77 -16.73
CA THR A 46 -26.17 -14.06 -16.41
C THR A 46 -26.46 -15.57 -16.52
N GLY A 47 -27.09 -16.13 -15.49
CA GLY A 47 -27.40 -17.56 -15.41
C GLY A 47 -26.27 -18.43 -14.82
N ALA A 48 -25.13 -17.85 -14.45
CA ALA A 48 -24.12 -18.58 -13.68
C ALA A 48 -24.64 -18.92 -12.28
N THR A 49 -24.42 -20.16 -11.85
CA THR A 49 -24.77 -20.65 -10.50
C THR A 49 -23.58 -20.65 -9.54
N THR A 50 -22.38 -20.37 -10.05
CA THR A 50 -21.13 -20.40 -9.29
C THR A 50 -20.29 -19.16 -9.56
N CYS A 51 -19.58 -18.73 -8.53
CA CYS A 51 -18.66 -17.59 -8.57
C CYS A 51 -17.36 -17.98 -9.32
N TYR A 52 -16.56 -16.98 -9.68
CA TYR A 52 -15.29 -17.24 -10.34
C TYR A 52 -14.29 -17.91 -9.40
N VAL A 53 -13.55 -18.88 -9.94
CA VAL A 53 -12.46 -19.59 -9.26
C VAL A 53 -11.27 -19.58 -10.20
N GLY A 54 -10.12 -19.12 -9.72
CA GLY A 54 -8.91 -19.00 -10.50
C GLY A 54 -8.10 -17.73 -10.18
N PRO A 55 -7.04 -17.47 -10.97
CA PRO A 55 -6.21 -16.28 -10.82
C PRO A 55 -7.05 -15.01 -11.01
N ALA A 56 -7.13 -14.16 -9.99
CA ALA A 56 -7.91 -12.92 -10.03
C ALA A 56 -7.08 -11.72 -10.51
N GLY A 57 -5.78 -11.70 -10.19
CA GLY A 57 -4.88 -10.65 -10.65
C GLY A 57 -3.56 -10.62 -9.89
N VAL A 58 -2.69 -9.70 -10.30
CA VAL A 58 -1.40 -9.41 -9.65
C VAL A 58 -1.44 -7.97 -9.16
N VAL A 59 -1.05 -7.77 -7.91
CA VAL A 59 -1.00 -6.47 -7.25
C VAL A 59 0.44 -6.09 -6.98
N LYS A 60 0.81 -4.86 -7.28
CA LYS A 60 2.09 -4.24 -6.93
C LYS A 60 1.95 -3.42 -5.66
N ILE A 61 2.88 -3.58 -4.74
CA ILE A 61 3.02 -2.74 -3.56
C ILE A 61 3.94 -1.58 -3.90
N THR A 62 3.57 -0.37 -3.52
CA THR A 62 4.37 0.85 -3.73
C THR A 62 4.51 1.61 -2.42
N GLY A 63 5.70 2.14 -2.15
CA GLY A 63 6.00 2.80 -0.88
C GLY A 63 5.94 1.86 0.32
N GLY A 64 5.80 2.42 1.52
CA GLY A 64 5.85 1.63 2.74
C GLY A 64 7.24 1.10 3.08
N ALA A 65 7.34 0.29 4.14
CA ALA A 65 8.58 -0.37 4.53
C ALA A 65 8.41 -1.90 4.57
N PRO A 66 9.10 -2.67 3.72
CA PRO A 66 9.05 -4.13 3.79
C PRO A 66 9.68 -4.68 5.09
N PRO A 67 9.38 -5.93 5.49
CA PRO A 67 8.48 -6.86 4.82
C PRO A 67 7.01 -6.46 4.96
N TYR A 68 6.20 -6.79 3.95
CA TYR A 68 4.76 -6.59 3.96
C TYR A 68 4.05 -7.88 4.37
N ARG A 69 3.16 -7.81 5.37
CA ARG A 69 2.26 -8.89 5.78
C ARG A 69 0.95 -8.78 5.00
N LEU A 70 0.45 -9.89 4.47
CA LEU A 70 -0.80 -9.91 3.72
C LEU A 70 -1.83 -10.78 4.44
N SER A 71 -3.07 -10.30 4.50
CA SER A 71 -4.20 -11.03 5.08
C SER A 71 -5.45 -10.87 4.23
N ALA A 72 -6.09 -11.98 3.87
CA ALA A 72 -7.38 -11.97 3.19
C ALA A 72 -8.54 -11.93 4.21
N SER A 73 -9.64 -11.27 3.86
CA SER A 73 -10.88 -11.28 4.67
C SER A 73 -11.61 -12.62 4.64
N PHE A 74 -11.43 -13.40 3.57
CA PHE A 74 -11.96 -14.75 3.41
C PHE A 74 -10.83 -15.71 3.05
N PRO A 75 -10.00 -16.14 4.01
CA PRO A 75 -8.80 -16.96 3.74
C PRO A 75 -9.13 -18.36 3.17
N ASP A 76 -10.39 -18.78 3.28
CA ASP A 76 -10.93 -19.99 2.68
C ASP A 76 -11.27 -19.82 1.18
N ARG A 77 -11.49 -18.58 0.72
CA ARG A 77 -11.92 -18.23 -0.65
C ARG A 77 -10.95 -17.34 -1.42
N ILE A 78 -9.96 -16.76 -0.74
CA ILE A 78 -8.97 -15.84 -1.30
C ILE A 78 -7.59 -16.32 -0.85
N SER A 79 -6.80 -16.79 -1.81
CA SER A 79 -5.42 -17.23 -1.59
C SER A 79 -4.45 -16.12 -1.99
N VAL A 80 -3.53 -15.81 -1.08
CA VAL A 80 -2.40 -14.89 -1.26
C VAL A 80 -1.18 -15.44 -0.53
N VAL A 81 0.02 -14.99 -0.94
CA VAL A 81 1.23 -15.21 -0.13
C VAL A 81 1.10 -14.50 1.21
N ALA A 82 1.68 -15.04 2.28
CA ALA A 82 1.60 -14.43 3.61
C ALA A 82 2.46 -13.17 3.76
N GLN A 83 3.53 -13.07 2.97
CA GLN A 83 4.53 -12.02 3.09
C GLN A 83 5.16 -11.70 1.72
N VAL A 84 5.55 -10.44 1.55
CA VAL A 84 6.39 -9.95 0.46
C VAL A 84 7.57 -9.20 1.08
N ASP A 85 8.80 -9.60 0.77
CA ASP A 85 10.01 -9.12 1.45
C ASP A 85 10.66 -7.91 0.78
N ASP A 86 10.36 -7.67 -0.50
CA ASP A 86 11.05 -6.66 -1.28
C ASP A 86 10.24 -5.37 -1.44
N LEU A 87 10.91 -4.22 -1.31
CA LEU A 87 10.34 -2.92 -1.65
C LEU A 87 9.91 -2.91 -3.12
N GLY A 88 8.67 -2.52 -3.40
CA GLY A 88 8.15 -2.53 -4.77
C GLY A 88 7.72 -3.92 -5.28
N GLY A 89 7.70 -4.92 -4.39
CA GLY A 89 7.31 -6.30 -4.72
C GLY A 89 5.85 -6.44 -5.17
N THR A 90 5.55 -7.61 -5.72
CA THR A 90 4.21 -7.96 -6.21
C THR A 90 3.69 -9.23 -5.54
N PHE A 91 2.37 -9.40 -5.54
CA PHE A 91 1.74 -10.63 -5.11
C PHE A 91 0.56 -10.99 -6.01
N ALA A 92 0.33 -12.29 -6.20
CA ALA A 92 -0.82 -12.79 -6.93
C ALA A 92 -1.99 -13.05 -5.97
N ILE A 93 -3.19 -12.78 -6.46
CA ILE A 93 -4.45 -13.11 -5.78
C ILE A 93 -5.14 -14.21 -6.60
N THR A 94 -5.55 -15.28 -5.92
CA THR A 94 -6.32 -16.37 -6.52
C THR A 94 -7.63 -16.54 -5.75
N PHE A 95 -8.76 -16.59 -6.45
CA PHE A 95 -10.04 -16.96 -5.85
C PHE A 95 -10.14 -18.47 -5.82
N THR A 96 -10.35 -19.02 -4.63
CA THR A 96 -10.44 -20.45 -4.36
C THR A 96 -11.88 -20.85 -4.06
N ASN A 97 -12.20 -22.12 -4.28
CA ASN A 97 -13.50 -22.66 -3.96
C ASN A 97 -13.52 -23.23 -2.54
N THR A 98 -14.60 -23.00 -1.79
CA THR A 98 -14.98 -23.79 -0.63
C THR A 98 -16.17 -24.67 -0.95
N PRO A 99 -16.41 -25.77 -0.21
CA PRO A 99 -17.54 -26.68 -0.48
C PRO A 99 -18.92 -26.00 -0.53
N SER A 100 -19.06 -24.78 0.01
CA SER A 100 -20.30 -23.99 0.06
C SER A 100 -20.40 -22.88 -1.01
N GLY A 101 -19.45 -22.78 -1.96
CA GLY A 101 -19.62 -22.05 -3.23
C GLY A 101 -20.03 -20.58 -3.15
N SER A 102 -19.80 -19.90 -2.03
CA SER A 102 -20.39 -18.59 -1.78
C SER A 102 -19.53 -17.45 -2.32
N CYS A 103 -20.17 -16.61 -3.13
CA CYS A 103 -19.62 -15.36 -3.64
C CYS A 103 -19.27 -14.39 -2.49
N PHE A 104 -18.50 -13.36 -2.82
CA PHE A 104 -18.19 -12.29 -1.89
C PHE A 104 -18.24 -10.94 -2.61
N ASP A 105 -18.91 -9.97 -1.99
CA ASP A 105 -18.93 -8.59 -2.44
C ASP A 105 -19.26 -7.70 -1.22
N PRO A 106 -18.29 -7.04 -0.57
CA PRO A 106 -16.85 -7.04 -0.86
C PRO A 106 -16.08 -8.16 -0.13
N GLY A 107 -14.99 -8.61 -0.75
CA GLY A 107 -13.83 -9.23 -0.11
C GLY A 107 -12.64 -8.27 -0.13
N SER A 108 -11.51 -8.67 0.46
CA SER A 108 -10.34 -7.79 0.58
C SER A 108 -9.05 -8.54 0.89
N VAL A 109 -7.93 -7.93 0.51
CA VAL A 109 -6.59 -8.27 0.99
C VAL A 109 -5.99 -7.04 1.66
N THR A 110 -5.71 -7.14 2.95
CA THR A 110 -5.01 -6.10 3.71
C THR A 110 -3.52 -6.31 3.58
N VAL A 111 -2.80 -5.27 3.17
CA VAL A 111 -1.34 -5.22 3.13
C VAL A 111 -0.87 -4.34 4.29
N THR A 112 -0.06 -4.91 5.19
CA THR A 112 0.50 -4.20 6.34
C THR A 112 2.01 -4.16 6.24
N ASP A 113 2.62 -2.98 6.32
CA ASP A 113 4.08 -2.85 6.29
C ASP A 113 4.71 -3.11 7.68
N ARG A 114 6.04 -3.17 7.77
CA ARG A 114 6.73 -3.44 9.06
C ARG A 114 6.49 -2.37 10.12
N LEU A 115 6.06 -1.18 9.73
CA LEU A 115 5.76 -0.05 10.61
C LEU A 115 4.28 -0.02 11.05
N GLY A 116 3.49 -1.01 10.62
CA GLY A 116 2.08 -1.14 10.98
C GLY A 116 1.12 -0.30 10.12
N ARG A 117 1.62 0.36 9.06
CA ARG A 117 0.76 1.06 8.09
C ARG A 117 0.00 0.05 7.26
N ARG A 118 -1.23 0.39 6.86
CA ARG A 118 -2.13 -0.51 6.15
C ARG A 118 -2.67 0.12 4.89
N THR A 119 -2.79 -0.70 3.85
CA THR A 119 -3.57 -0.42 2.66
C THR A 119 -4.37 -1.66 2.28
N VAL A 120 -5.39 -1.52 1.43
CA VAL A 120 -6.36 -2.57 1.14
C VAL A 120 -6.54 -2.69 -0.37
N VAL A 121 -6.52 -3.93 -0.84
CA VAL A 121 -7.07 -4.29 -2.16
C VAL A 121 -8.50 -4.75 -1.94
N THR A 122 -9.47 -4.06 -2.54
CA THR A 122 -10.88 -4.47 -2.54
C THR A 122 -11.11 -5.53 -3.60
N LEU A 123 -11.85 -6.57 -3.26
CA LEU A 123 -12.13 -7.70 -4.13
C LEU A 123 -13.62 -7.88 -4.30
N THR A 124 -14.08 -8.12 -5.53
CA THR A 124 -15.47 -8.49 -5.81
C THR A 124 -15.49 -9.81 -6.58
N ASN A 125 -16.36 -10.73 -6.17
CA ASN A 125 -16.65 -11.95 -6.90
C ASN A 125 -18.13 -12.30 -6.70
N LYS A 126 -18.97 -11.91 -7.66
CA LYS A 126 -20.43 -12.06 -7.55
C LYS A 126 -21.05 -12.68 -8.80
N LEU A 127 -22.28 -13.18 -8.62
CA LEU A 127 -23.15 -13.53 -9.73
C LEU A 127 -23.79 -12.28 -10.33
N THR A 128 -24.13 -12.33 -11.62
CA THR A 128 -25.07 -11.36 -12.21
C THR A 128 -26.47 -11.73 -11.75
N ALA A 129 -27.21 -10.73 -11.26
CA ALA A 129 -28.62 -10.86 -10.88
C ALA A 129 -29.53 -11.06 -12.09
#